data_AF-J9DXA9-F1
#
_entry.id   AF-J9DXA9-F1
#
_cell.length_a   1.000
_cell.length_b   1.000
_cell.length_c   1.000
_cell.angle_alpha   90.00
_cell.angle_beta   90.00
_cell.angle_gamma   90.00
#
_symmetry.space_group_name_H-M   'P 1'
#
loop_
_entity.id
_entity.type
_entity.pdbx_description
1 polymer ?
#
loop_
_entity_poly.entity_id
_entity_poly.type
_entity_poly.pdbx_seq_one_letter_code
_entity_poly.pdbx_strand_id
1 'polypeptide(L)'
;MGICSIKQMTTRKLLVLSTIHQISVLLLSDALTVSETSPDAPNSDDTTSINHPRNLATEALYINQNFRRMVLKRNEEPFKYDNPRLPFDEGDTDADSCVAYKYRSWYLGRQADGTEVRLICRTEHDGVTTGPNGETQMLTIKAFNEWDSRMASGVDWRSKLDTQKGAVLATELQNNSCKLAKWTLQALLAGSDQIKF
;
A
#
# COMPACT_ATOMS: atom_id res chain seq x y z
N MET A 1 -6.31 -10.13 13.48
CA MET A 1 -7.24 -9.02 13.22
C MET A 1 -6.60 -7.79 13.82
N GLY A 2 -6.17 -6.85 12.98
CA GLY A 2 -5.15 -5.89 13.36
C GLY A 2 -5.66 -4.66 14.09
N ILE A 3 -4.82 -4.07 14.93
CA ILE A 3 -5.13 -2.90 15.77
C ILE A 3 -4.61 -1.63 15.04
N CYS A 4 -5.42 -0.57 14.92
CA CYS A 4 -5.10 0.65 14.16
C CYS A 4 -4.48 1.76 15.04
N SER A 5 -3.47 2.47 14.50
CA SER A 5 -2.98 3.86 14.75
C SER A 5 -1.59 4.03 15.41
N ILE A 6 -0.57 4.28 14.58
CA ILE A 6 0.83 4.34 15.01
C ILE A 6 1.60 5.51 14.40
N LYS A 7 2.41 6.20 15.21
CA LYS A 7 2.94 7.55 14.97
C LYS A 7 4.46 7.67 15.35
N GLN A 8 5.28 8.04 14.34
CA GLN A 8 6.50 8.91 14.20
C GLN A 8 7.81 8.81 15.04
N MET A 9 8.70 9.81 14.81
CA MET A 9 10.15 9.89 14.46
C MET A 9 11.13 10.52 15.48
N THR A 10 12.39 10.03 15.56
CA THR A 10 13.59 10.88 15.80
C THR A 10 14.86 10.12 15.36
N THR A 11 15.83 10.70 14.64
CA THR A 11 16.92 11.48 15.25
C THR A 11 17.35 12.71 14.42
N ARG A 12 17.33 13.87 15.09
CA ARG A 12 18.00 15.16 14.86
C ARG A 12 18.87 15.35 13.60
N LYS A 13 18.56 16.42 12.87
CA LYS A 13 19.28 17.05 11.73
C LYS A 13 19.12 16.37 10.37
N LEU A 14 18.04 16.69 9.66
CA LEU A 14 18.13 16.87 8.21
C LEU A 14 17.47 18.20 7.85
N LEU A 15 18.32 19.23 7.80
CA LEU A 15 17.98 20.59 7.43
C LEU A 15 18.09 20.71 5.90
N VAL A 16 17.33 19.90 5.16
CA VAL A 16 17.17 20.02 3.70
C VAL A 16 15.83 19.38 3.36
N LEU A 17 14.89 20.16 2.82
CA LEU A 17 13.57 19.82 2.23
C LEU A 17 12.41 20.61 2.86
N SER A 18 12.56 21.94 2.93
CA SER A 18 11.45 22.89 3.11
C SER A 18 10.64 23.10 1.82
N THR A 19 10.61 22.14 0.90
CA THR A 19 9.95 22.29 -0.42
C THR A 19 9.12 21.07 -0.82
N ILE A 20 8.70 20.25 0.15
CA ILE A 20 7.64 19.24 -0.05
C ILE A 20 6.46 19.59 0.87
N HIS A 21 6.03 20.85 0.84
CA HIS A 21 4.72 21.26 1.34
C HIS A 21 3.74 21.15 0.17
N GLN A 22 2.61 20.48 0.38
CA GLN A 22 1.54 20.21 -0.60
C GLN A 22 1.82 19.18 -1.71
N ILE A 23 2.04 17.92 -1.36
CA ILE A 23 1.64 16.81 -2.26
C ILE A 23 0.96 15.73 -1.42
N SER A 24 -0.27 16.02 -0.98
CA SER A 24 -1.35 15.02 -0.90
C SER A 24 -2.30 15.23 -2.07
N VAL A 25 -1.76 15.64 -3.21
CA VAL A 25 -2.45 15.59 -4.49
C VAL A 25 -2.34 14.14 -4.93
N LEU A 26 -3.48 13.48 -5.20
CA LEU A 26 -3.54 12.25 -5.99
C LEU A 26 -2.67 12.47 -7.24
N LEU A 27 -1.41 12.09 -7.19
CA LEU A 27 -0.60 12.05 -8.39
C LEU A 27 -1.11 10.86 -9.18
N LEU A 28 -1.12 10.99 -10.50
CA LEU A 28 -1.35 9.88 -11.44
C LEU A 28 -0.47 8.65 -11.13
N SER A 29 0.60 8.82 -10.32
CA SER A 29 1.48 7.80 -9.78
C SER A 29 0.88 6.89 -8.69
N ASP A 30 -0.20 7.31 -8.02
CA ASP A 30 -0.93 6.51 -7.01
C ASP A 30 -2.07 5.70 -7.63
N ALA A 31 -2.29 5.81 -8.94
CA ALA A 31 -3.30 5.03 -9.64
C ALA A 31 -2.96 3.54 -9.53
N LEU A 32 -3.84 2.78 -8.88
CA LEU A 32 -3.78 1.33 -8.86
C LEU A 32 -4.32 0.82 -10.19
N THR A 33 -3.42 0.62 -11.15
CA THR A 33 -3.74 0.06 -12.45
C THR A 33 -4.46 -1.30 -12.31
N VAL A 34 -5.35 -1.60 -13.25
CA VAL A 34 -6.17 -2.82 -13.23
C VAL A 34 -5.93 -3.57 -14.54
N SER A 35 -5.54 -4.84 -14.44
CA SER A 35 -5.23 -5.71 -15.58
C SER A 35 -4.15 -5.15 -16.52
N GLU A 36 -3.17 -4.42 -15.98
CA GLU A 36 -2.15 -3.68 -16.75
C GLU A 36 -1.20 -4.58 -17.57
N THR A 37 -1.00 -5.83 -17.12
CA THR A 37 -0.14 -6.82 -17.80
C THR A 37 -0.94 -7.98 -18.36
N SER A 38 -2.27 -7.86 -18.38
CA SER A 38 -3.15 -8.83 -19.03
C SER A 38 -2.98 -8.78 -20.55
N PRO A 39 -3.07 -9.92 -21.27
CA PRO A 39 -3.17 -9.89 -22.73
C PRO A 39 -4.43 -9.13 -23.20
N ASP A 40 -5.50 -9.18 -22.41
CA ASP A 40 -6.78 -8.50 -22.66
C ASP A 40 -6.92 -7.29 -21.72
N ALA A 41 -5.90 -6.42 -21.72
CA ALA A 41 -5.91 -5.20 -20.91
C ALA A 41 -7.12 -4.32 -21.28
N PRO A 42 -7.76 -3.64 -20.29
CA PRO A 42 -8.88 -2.75 -20.55
C PRO A 42 -8.52 -1.69 -21.60
N ASN A 43 -9.30 -1.63 -22.68
CA ASN A 43 -9.02 -0.79 -23.86
C ASN A 43 -10.26 0.00 -24.32
N SER A 44 -11.27 0.15 -23.46
CA SER A 44 -12.46 0.91 -23.79
C SER A 44 -12.12 2.39 -24.02
N ASP A 45 -12.37 2.89 -25.23
CA ASP A 45 -12.19 4.29 -25.60
C ASP A 45 -13.32 5.21 -25.10
N ASP A 46 -14.44 4.62 -24.67
CA ASP A 46 -15.56 5.35 -24.10
C ASP A 46 -15.25 5.77 -22.66
N THR A 47 -14.95 7.05 -22.47
CA THR A 47 -14.66 7.63 -21.13
C THR A 47 -15.81 7.51 -20.13
N THR A 48 -17.04 7.29 -20.59
CA THR A 48 -18.22 7.09 -19.73
C THR A 48 -18.42 5.63 -19.33
N SER A 49 -17.69 4.71 -19.97
CA SER A 49 -17.69 3.29 -19.62
C SER A 49 -17.14 3.08 -18.21
N ILE A 50 -17.84 2.28 -17.42
CA ILE A 50 -17.37 1.84 -16.11
C ILE A 50 -16.04 1.07 -16.21
N ASN A 51 -15.80 0.41 -17.34
CA ASN A 51 -14.60 -0.39 -17.62
C ASN A 51 -13.49 0.42 -18.30
N HIS A 52 -13.63 1.74 -18.42
CA HIS A 52 -12.55 2.60 -18.89
C HIS A 52 -11.37 2.52 -17.90
N PRO A 53 -10.11 2.40 -18.36
CA PRO A 53 -8.95 2.15 -17.48
C PRO A 53 -8.81 3.14 -16.31
N ARG A 54 -9.11 4.42 -16.56
CA ARG A 54 -9.10 5.47 -15.54
C ARG A 54 -10.15 5.24 -14.45
N ASN A 55 -11.35 4.80 -14.84
CA ASN A 55 -12.46 4.58 -13.91
C ASN A 55 -12.18 3.35 -13.05
N LEU A 56 -11.70 2.26 -13.66
CA LEU A 56 -11.23 1.07 -12.96
C LEU A 56 -10.10 1.38 -11.97
N ALA A 57 -9.11 2.17 -12.36
CA ALA A 57 -8.01 2.53 -11.46
C ALA A 57 -8.47 3.40 -10.27
N THR A 58 -9.44 4.28 -10.52
CA THR A 58 -10.06 5.11 -9.47
C THR A 58 -10.86 4.25 -8.50
N GLU A 59 -11.67 3.32 -9.01
CA GLU A 59 -12.40 2.36 -8.20
C GLU A 59 -11.46 1.47 -7.37
N ALA A 60 -10.41 0.91 -7.99
CA ALA A 60 -9.42 0.08 -7.30
C ALA A 60 -8.72 0.84 -6.16
N LEU A 61 -8.44 2.12 -6.34
CA LEU A 61 -7.92 3.00 -5.29
C LEU A 61 -8.91 3.12 -4.12
N TYR A 62 -10.18 3.41 -4.40
CA TYR A 62 -11.21 3.50 -3.36
C TYR A 62 -11.40 2.17 -2.61
N ILE A 63 -11.42 1.04 -3.33
CA ILE A 63 -11.50 -0.30 -2.73
C ILE A 63 -10.33 -0.51 -1.77
N ASN A 64 -9.10 -0.25 -2.20
CA ASN A 64 -7.91 -0.41 -1.35
C ASN A 64 -7.95 0.49 -0.11
N GLN A 65 -8.31 1.76 -0.30
CA GLN A 65 -8.42 2.73 0.79
C GLN A 65 -9.51 2.37 1.81
N ASN A 66 -10.62 1.83 1.37
CA ASN A 66 -11.71 1.40 2.24
C ASN A 66 -11.38 0.09 2.94
N PHE A 67 -10.91 -0.90 2.18
CA PHE A 67 -10.55 -2.22 2.70
C PHE A 67 -9.52 -2.13 3.83
N ARG A 68 -8.42 -1.39 3.62
CA ARG A 68 -7.35 -1.25 4.63
C ARG A 68 -7.86 -0.67 5.95
N ARG A 69 -8.91 0.17 5.93
CA ARG A 69 -9.51 0.76 7.15
C ARG A 69 -10.56 -0.17 7.76
N MET A 70 -11.32 -0.88 6.93
CA MET A 70 -12.42 -1.75 7.34
C MET A 70 -11.95 -2.99 8.09
N VAL A 71 -10.79 -3.55 7.71
CA VAL A 71 -10.27 -4.80 8.31
C VAL A 71 -9.56 -4.61 9.66
N LEU A 72 -9.47 -3.36 10.13
CA LEU A 72 -8.82 -3.01 11.38
C LEU A 72 -9.85 -2.88 12.50
N LYS A 73 -9.44 -3.24 13.71
CA LYS A 73 -10.24 -3.02 14.92
C LYS A 73 -10.20 -1.55 15.30
N ARG A 74 -11.39 -0.97 15.50
CA ARG A 74 -11.60 0.45 15.83
C ARG A 74 -11.95 0.72 17.29
N ASN A 75 -12.36 -0.32 18.03
CA ASN A 75 -12.81 -0.21 19.41
C ASN A 75 -11.72 -0.57 20.43
N GLU A 76 -10.47 -0.72 19.99
CA GLU A 76 -9.32 -1.07 20.82
C GLU A 76 -8.28 0.07 20.78
N GLU A 77 -7.49 0.20 21.84
CA GLU A 77 -6.42 1.21 21.89
C GLU A 77 -5.40 0.96 20.76
N PRO A 78 -5.06 2.01 20.00
CA PRO A 78 -4.03 1.92 18.98
C PRO A 78 -2.66 1.50 19.49
N PHE A 79 -1.95 0.68 18.72
CA PHE A 79 -0.52 0.51 18.92
C PHE A 79 0.20 1.81 18.56
N LYS A 80 0.98 2.45 19.45
CA LYS A 80 1.64 3.73 19.16
C LYS A 80 3.17 3.54 19.04
N TYR A 81 3.80 4.20 18.06
CA TYR A 81 5.26 4.27 17.91
C TYR A 81 5.74 5.39 18.82
N ASP A 82 7.06 5.54 18.91
CA ASP A 82 7.69 6.43 19.88
C ASP A 82 7.24 7.90 19.77
N ASN A 83 6.94 8.44 18.56
CA ASN A 83 6.53 9.84 18.43
C ASN A 83 5.11 10.01 17.90
N PRO A 84 4.13 10.28 18.77
CA PRO A 84 2.72 10.13 18.47
C PRO A 84 2.09 11.18 17.52
N ARG A 85 2.84 11.90 16.67
CA ARG A 85 2.27 12.89 15.74
C ARG A 85 2.65 12.58 14.31
N LEU A 86 1.69 12.61 13.38
CA LEU A 86 2.06 12.45 11.98
C LEU A 86 2.86 13.68 11.52
N PRO A 87 3.82 13.52 10.59
CA PRO A 87 4.68 14.64 10.17
C PRO A 87 3.91 15.75 9.42
N PHE A 88 2.67 15.48 9.01
CA PHE A 88 1.82 16.34 8.18
C PHE A 88 0.50 16.67 8.88
N ASP A 89 0.38 16.35 10.16
CA ASP A 89 -0.79 16.70 10.95
C ASP A 89 -0.64 18.15 11.42
N GLU A 90 -1.46 19.04 10.85
CA GLU A 90 -1.51 20.46 11.20
C GLU A 90 -2.26 20.71 12.53
N GLY A 91 -2.72 19.65 13.21
CA GLY A 91 -3.22 19.71 14.58
C GLY A 91 -4.72 19.91 14.71
N ASP A 92 -5.46 19.91 13.60
CA ASP A 92 -6.90 20.24 13.57
C ASP A 92 -7.80 19.13 13.01
N THR A 93 -7.23 17.97 12.69
CA THR A 93 -8.01 16.84 12.20
C THR A 93 -7.75 15.62 13.06
N ASP A 94 -8.80 15.18 13.76
CA ASP A 94 -8.96 13.82 14.29
C ASP A 94 -9.14 12.83 13.11
N ALA A 95 -8.28 12.97 12.10
CA ALA A 95 -8.28 12.16 10.91
C ALA A 95 -7.81 10.77 11.32
N ASP A 96 -8.75 9.82 11.24
CA ASP A 96 -8.59 8.37 11.35
C ASP A 96 -7.59 7.85 10.28
N SER A 97 -6.33 8.24 10.42
CA SER A 97 -5.24 7.78 9.58
C SER A 97 -4.71 6.48 10.16
N CYS A 98 -5.22 5.37 9.65
CA CYS A 98 -4.71 4.03 9.94
C CYS A 98 -3.45 3.72 9.14
N VAL A 99 -2.46 4.62 9.15
CA VAL A 99 -1.16 4.43 8.50
C VAL A 99 -0.05 4.92 9.42
N ALA A 100 1.01 4.13 9.51
CA ALA A 100 2.18 4.46 10.29
C ALA A 100 3.39 4.68 9.40
N TYR A 101 4.16 5.74 9.66
CA TYR A 101 5.36 6.07 8.89
C TYR A 101 6.63 5.70 9.65
N LYS A 102 7.53 4.99 8.96
CA LYS A 102 8.86 4.64 9.45
C LYS A 102 9.92 5.11 8.48
N TYR A 103 10.88 5.89 8.95
CA TYR A 103 12.00 6.35 8.14
C TYR A 103 13.16 5.37 8.28
N ARG A 104 13.66 4.85 7.17
CA ARG A 104 14.72 3.84 7.14
C ARG A 104 15.87 4.33 6.27
N SER A 105 17.08 3.99 6.66
CA SER A 105 18.32 4.35 5.97
C SER A 105 19.02 3.09 5.47
N TRP A 106 19.45 3.09 4.22
CA TRP A 106 20.28 2.05 3.63
C TRP A 106 21.57 2.66 3.10
N TYR A 107 22.68 1.98 3.35
CA TYR A 107 23.97 2.32 2.75
C TYR A 107 24.07 1.65 1.38
N LEU A 108 24.27 2.44 0.33
CA LEU A 108 24.35 1.97 -1.06
C LEU A 108 25.79 1.85 -1.58
N GLY A 109 26.78 2.12 -0.73
CA GLY A 109 28.19 2.12 -1.11
C GLY A 109 28.78 3.53 -1.18
N ARG A 110 29.91 3.63 -1.86
CA ARG A 110 30.72 4.84 -1.97
C ARG A 110 31.02 5.11 -3.45
N GLN A 111 30.94 6.37 -3.85
CA GLN A 111 31.31 6.81 -5.19
C GLN A 111 32.85 6.87 -5.35
N ALA A 112 33.31 7.02 -6.59
CA ALA A 112 34.74 7.08 -6.91
C ALA A 112 35.47 8.27 -6.25
N ASP A 113 34.74 9.35 -5.93
CA ASP A 113 35.24 10.54 -5.23
C ASP A 113 35.32 10.38 -3.71
N GLY A 114 34.91 9.22 -3.17
CA GLY A 114 34.88 8.94 -1.75
C GLY A 114 33.57 9.28 -1.04
N THR A 115 32.57 9.84 -1.74
CA THR A 115 31.28 10.23 -1.17
C THR A 115 30.41 9.00 -0.87
N GLU A 116 29.95 8.88 0.38
CA GLU A 116 29.02 7.81 0.79
C GLU A 116 27.61 8.08 0.24
N VAL A 117 27.01 7.06 -0.36
CA VAL A 117 25.63 7.12 -0.84
C VAL A 117 24.73 6.43 0.17
N ARG A 118 23.75 7.18 0.70
CA ARG A 118 22.72 6.64 1.59
C ARG A 118 21.34 6.93 1.01
N LEU A 119 20.51 5.90 0.98
CA LEU A 119 19.09 6.02 0.67
C LEU A 119 18.31 6.19 1.96
N ILE A 120 17.58 7.29 2.09
CA ILE A 120 16.59 7.47 3.15
C ILE A 120 15.21 7.31 2.51
N CYS A 121 14.41 6.36 2.98
CA CYS A 121 13.06 6.14 2.50
C CYS A 121 12.06 6.30 3.63
N ARG A 122 10.96 7.02 3.36
CA ARG A 122 9.76 6.98 4.20
C ARG A 122 8.96 5.74 3.79
N THR A 123 8.77 4.85 4.75
CA THR A 123 8.06 3.59 4.57
C THR A 123 6.79 3.56 5.42
N GLU A 124 5.88 2.64 5.11
CA GLU A 124 4.52 2.65 5.63
C GLU A 124 4.11 1.27 6.14
N HIS A 125 3.42 1.24 7.29
CA HIS A 125 2.70 0.06 7.79
C HIS A 125 1.21 0.41 7.94
N ASP A 126 0.33 -0.52 7.53
CA ASP A 126 -1.12 -0.31 7.52
C ASP A 126 -1.79 -0.84 8.80
N GLY A 127 -1.11 -1.70 9.57
CA GLY A 127 -1.64 -2.20 10.84
C GLY A 127 -0.66 -3.12 11.57
N VAL A 128 -1.10 -3.61 12.73
CA VAL A 128 -0.35 -4.59 13.53
C VAL A 128 -1.20 -5.77 13.93
N THR A 129 -0.61 -6.95 14.10
CA THR A 129 -1.27 -8.11 14.70
C THR A 129 -0.37 -8.71 15.76
N THR A 130 -0.96 -9.40 16.74
CA THR A 130 -0.20 -10.22 17.68
C THR A 130 0.16 -11.55 17.01
N GLY A 131 1.43 -11.91 17.03
CA GLY A 131 1.94 -13.18 16.56
C GLY A 131 1.72 -14.32 17.57
N PRO A 132 2.08 -15.56 17.21
CA PRO A 132 1.81 -16.73 18.04
C PRO A 132 2.47 -16.70 19.41
N ASN A 133 3.61 -16.00 19.56
CA ASN A 133 4.35 -15.91 20.83
C ASN A 133 4.05 -14.62 21.59
N GLY A 134 3.02 -13.86 21.19
CA GLY A 134 2.67 -12.59 21.79
C GLY A 134 3.43 -11.38 21.24
N GLU A 135 4.29 -11.56 20.23
CA GLU A 135 5.04 -10.47 19.62
C GLU A 135 4.17 -9.62 18.70
N THR A 136 4.43 -8.31 18.63
CA THR A 136 3.74 -7.42 17.68
C THR A 136 4.36 -7.58 16.29
N GLN A 137 3.54 -7.99 15.32
CA GLN A 137 3.90 -8.11 13.92
C GLN A 137 3.31 -6.96 13.11
N MET A 138 4.12 -6.33 12.29
CA MET A 138 3.77 -5.22 11.40
C MET A 138 3.20 -5.73 10.09
N LEU A 139 2.15 -5.08 9.60
CA LEU A 139 1.41 -5.50 8.42
C LEU A 139 1.46 -4.45 7.31
N THR A 140 1.59 -4.92 6.07
CA THR A 140 1.17 -4.18 4.88
C THR A 140 -0.13 -4.80 4.38
N ILE A 141 -1.16 -3.99 4.16
CA ILE A 141 -2.50 -4.44 3.79
C ILE A 141 -2.84 -3.85 2.42
N LYS A 142 -3.14 -4.70 1.45
CA LYS A 142 -3.58 -4.32 0.10
C LYS A 142 -4.86 -5.07 -0.23
N ALA A 143 -5.58 -4.65 -1.26
CA ALA A 143 -6.78 -5.31 -1.73
C ALA A 143 -6.65 -5.60 -3.22
N PHE A 144 -6.87 -6.86 -3.60
CA PHE A 144 -7.20 -7.17 -4.98
C PHE A 144 -8.64 -6.73 -5.29
N ASN A 145 -8.92 -6.49 -6.57
CA ASN A 145 -10.26 -6.20 -7.04
C ASN A 145 -10.54 -6.99 -8.33
N GLU A 146 -11.69 -7.67 -8.37
CA GLU A 146 -12.24 -8.30 -9.56
C GLU A 146 -13.17 -7.29 -10.26
N TRP A 147 -13.01 -7.11 -11.57
CA TRP A 147 -13.97 -6.38 -12.40
C TRP A 147 -14.76 -7.39 -13.27
N ASP A 148 -15.06 -7.13 -14.54
CA ASP A 148 -15.76 -8.11 -15.37
C ASP A 148 -14.81 -9.27 -15.76
N SER A 149 -14.94 -10.40 -15.05
CA SER A 149 -14.09 -11.59 -15.24
C SER A 149 -14.14 -12.18 -16.65
N ARG A 150 -15.25 -11.97 -17.38
CA ARG A 150 -15.42 -12.42 -18.77
C ARG A 150 -14.61 -11.58 -19.75
N MET A 151 -14.39 -10.30 -19.42
CA MET A 151 -13.60 -9.37 -20.23
C MET A 151 -12.13 -9.39 -19.84
N ALA A 152 -11.81 -9.68 -18.58
CA ALA A 152 -10.47 -9.61 -18.02
C ALA A 152 -9.56 -10.81 -18.35
N SER A 153 -9.99 -11.74 -19.21
CA SER A 153 -9.41 -13.10 -19.31
C SER A 153 -9.22 -13.72 -17.91
N GLY A 154 -10.18 -13.46 -17.03
CA GLY A 154 -10.10 -13.72 -15.60
C GLY A 154 -10.73 -15.04 -15.21
N VAL A 155 -10.42 -15.48 -14.00
CA VAL A 155 -11.12 -16.57 -13.33
C VAL A 155 -12.25 -15.94 -12.50
N ASP A 156 -13.48 -16.47 -12.56
CA ASP A 156 -14.57 -15.98 -11.70
C ASP A 156 -14.28 -16.32 -10.22
N TRP A 157 -14.07 -15.28 -9.41
CA TRP A 157 -13.66 -15.45 -8.02
C TRP A 157 -14.72 -16.15 -7.18
N ARG A 158 -16.01 -15.88 -7.45
CA ARG A 158 -17.13 -16.45 -6.68
C ARG A 158 -17.17 -17.97 -6.75
N SER A 159 -16.82 -18.56 -7.90
CA SER A 159 -16.80 -20.01 -8.07
C SER A 159 -15.46 -20.66 -7.70
N LYS A 160 -14.37 -19.89 -7.67
CA LYS A 160 -12.99 -20.45 -7.62
C LYS A 160 -12.17 -20.11 -6.39
N LEU A 161 -12.52 -19.10 -5.58
CA LEU A 161 -11.74 -18.77 -4.39
C LEU A 161 -11.69 -19.94 -3.38
N ASP A 162 -12.79 -20.65 -3.16
CA ASP A 162 -12.85 -21.76 -2.19
C ASP A 162 -12.09 -23.00 -2.66
N THR A 163 -12.15 -23.30 -3.95
CA THR A 163 -11.63 -24.57 -4.52
C THR A 163 -10.27 -24.42 -5.19
N GLN A 164 -9.96 -23.24 -5.73
CA GLN A 164 -8.83 -22.98 -6.63
C GLN A 164 -8.16 -21.62 -6.36
N LYS A 165 -8.03 -21.21 -5.10
CA LYS A 165 -7.35 -19.96 -4.69
C LYS A 165 -5.99 -19.72 -5.35
N GLY A 166 -5.20 -20.78 -5.58
CA GLY A 166 -3.90 -20.67 -6.24
C GLY A 166 -4.02 -20.27 -7.71
N ALA A 167 -5.06 -20.73 -8.41
CA ALA A 167 -5.33 -20.33 -9.78
C ALA A 167 -5.77 -18.86 -9.85
N VAL A 168 -6.65 -18.44 -8.92
CA VAL A 168 -7.05 -17.02 -8.81
C VAL A 168 -5.83 -16.13 -8.60
N LEU A 169 -4.96 -16.48 -7.64
CA LEU A 169 -3.74 -15.72 -7.38
C LEU A 169 -2.78 -15.70 -8.57
N ALA A 170 -2.63 -16.82 -9.29
CA ALA A 170 -1.79 -16.89 -10.49
C ALA A 170 -2.30 -15.97 -11.61
N THR A 171 -3.63 -15.95 -11.84
CA THR A 171 -4.27 -15.03 -12.80
C THR A 171 -4.06 -13.58 -12.37
N GLU A 172 -4.23 -13.25 -11.09
CA GLU A 172 -3.97 -11.90 -10.60
C GLU A 172 -2.50 -11.49 -10.76
N LEU A 173 -1.56 -12.40 -10.52
CA LEU A 173 -0.14 -12.16 -10.74
C LEU A 173 0.19 -11.90 -12.21
N GLN A 174 -0.44 -12.64 -13.13
CA GLN A 174 -0.27 -12.45 -14.57
C GLN A 174 -0.86 -11.13 -15.04
N ASN A 175 -2.08 -10.79 -14.59
CA ASN A 175 -2.80 -9.61 -15.05
C ASN A 175 -2.33 -8.31 -14.40
N ASN A 176 -1.75 -8.37 -13.19
CA ASN A 176 -1.41 -7.20 -12.38
C ASN A 176 0.05 -7.22 -11.85
N SER A 177 0.98 -7.77 -12.63
CA SER A 177 2.35 -8.07 -12.15
C SER A 177 3.10 -6.84 -11.60
N CYS A 178 3.00 -5.67 -12.24
CA CYS A 178 3.71 -4.47 -11.79
C CYS A 178 3.07 -3.88 -10.51
N LYS A 179 1.74 -3.85 -10.39
CA LYS A 179 1.01 -3.52 -9.16
C LYS A 179 1.45 -4.40 -7.98
N LEU A 180 1.52 -5.72 -8.18
CA LEU A 180 1.91 -6.67 -7.13
C LEU A 180 3.39 -6.53 -6.76
N ALA A 181 4.26 -6.32 -7.75
CA ALA A 181 5.67 -6.07 -7.51
C ALA A 181 5.88 -4.80 -6.66
N LYS A 182 5.17 -3.70 -6.98
CA LYS A 182 5.21 -2.45 -6.20
C LYS A 182 4.75 -2.67 -4.76
N TRP A 183 3.64 -3.38 -4.55
CA TRP A 183 3.14 -3.68 -3.20
C TRP A 183 4.11 -4.54 -2.40
N THR A 184 4.73 -5.53 -3.05
CA THR A 184 5.73 -6.38 -2.42
C THR A 184 6.98 -5.59 -2.05
N LEU A 185 7.47 -4.72 -2.94
CA LEU A 185 8.59 -3.83 -2.66
C LEU A 185 8.29 -2.86 -1.52
N GLN A 186 7.07 -2.32 -1.44
CA GLN A 186 6.65 -1.47 -0.32
C GLN A 186 6.75 -2.23 1.01
N ALA A 187 6.23 -3.46 1.08
CA ALA A 187 6.29 -4.30 2.27
C ALA A 187 7.74 -4.65 2.65
N LEU A 188 8.59 -4.98 1.67
CA LEU A 188 10.00 -5.30 1.88
C LEU A 188 10.79 -4.09 2.41
N LEU A 189 10.61 -2.91 1.79
CA LEU A 189 11.28 -1.68 2.22
C LEU A 189 10.81 -1.26 3.62
N ALA A 190 9.51 -1.37 3.91
CA ALA A 190 8.97 -1.13 5.25
C ALA A 190 9.48 -2.15 6.27
N GLY A 191 9.85 -3.35 5.82
CA GLY A 191 10.17 -4.49 6.67
C GLY A 191 8.95 -4.94 7.46
N SER A 192 7.81 -5.04 6.78
CA SER A 192 6.59 -5.64 7.33
C SER A 192 6.81 -7.13 7.51
N ASP A 193 6.31 -7.68 8.62
CA ASP A 193 6.41 -9.12 8.92
C ASP A 193 5.48 -9.93 8.01
N GLN A 194 4.32 -9.37 7.66
CA GLN A 194 3.38 -9.99 6.74
C GLN A 194 2.76 -8.97 5.78
N ILE A 195 2.50 -9.43 4.55
CA ILE A 195 1.58 -8.78 3.63
C ILE A 195 0.23 -9.51 3.71
N LYS A 196 -0.86 -8.74 3.80
CA LYS A 196 -2.24 -9.24 3.78
C LYS A 196 -2.95 -8.68 2.56
N PHE A 197 -3.69 -9.56 1.91
CA PHE A 197 -4.55 -9.27 0.77
C PHE A 197 -5.99 -9.56 1.14
#